data_AF-A0A7X8V2S6-F1
#
_entry.id   AF-A0A7X8V2S6-F1
#
_cell.length_a   1.000
_cell.length_b   1.000
_cell.length_c   1.000
_cell.angle_alpha   90.00
_cell.angle_beta   90.00
_cell.angle_gamma   90.00
#
_symmetry.space_group_name_H-M   'P 1'
#
loop_
_entity.id
_entity.type
_entity.pdbx_description
1 polymer ?
#
loop_
_entity_poly.entity_id
_entity_poly.type
_entity_poly.pdbx_seq_one_letter_code
_entity_poly.pdbx_strand_id
1 'polypeptide(L)'
;MIPLIELGKLDTILEELAPAKNADPYDLPGYQVRPEGREKVEKIGVCVDPTEHNILAAARKGVELLISHHPWQGEAAGELTTKGMGLYKLHSAWNRAPEGNNITLARLLNLSDLETAGDVVFGMTDLSLKELLICCQRILEVNVIPYSGDLNAQITRVAVVAGTGFFPVYKEAWEEWLAAGCNVVLSSEL
;
A
#
# COMPACT_ATOMS: atom_id res chain seq x y z
N MET A 1 8.47 -31.62 4.76
CA MET A 1 9.07 -30.90 3.62
C MET A 1 8.22 -29.67 3.41
N ILE A 2 8.80 -28.47 3.51
CA ILE A 2 8.06 -27.24 3.20
C ILE A 2 7.87 -27.20 1.68
N PRO A 3 6.65 -26.99 1.16
CA PRO A 3 6.43 -26.94 -0.28
C PRO A 3 7.14 -25.73 -0.88
N LEU A 4 7.91 -25.96 -1.94
CA LEU A 4 8.53 -24.89 -2.71
C LEU A 4 7.48 -24.09 -3.48
N ILE A 5 7.65 -22.78 -3.53
CA ILE A 5 6.82 -21.83 -4.27
C ILE A 5 7.45 -21.65 -5.65
N GLU A 6 6.71 -22.00 -6.70
CA GLU A 6 7.14 -21.78 -8.09
C GLU A 6 6.93 -20.32 -8.47
N LEU A 7 7.97 -19.65 -8.97
CA LEU A 7 7.92 -18.21 -9.28
C LEU A 7 6.89 -17.91 -10.37
N GLY A 8 6.75 -18.76 -11.39
CA GLY A 8 5.71 -18.59 -12.40
C GLY A 8 4.28 -18.66 -11.83
N LYS A 9 4.05 -19.50 -10.81
CA LYS A 9 2.75 -19.56 -10.12
C LYS A 9 2.54 -18.33 -9.23
N LEU A 10 3.60 -17.88 -8.56
CA LEU A 10 3.55 -16.64 -7.78
C LEU A 10 3.20 -15.44 -8.68
N ASP A 11 3.83 -15.33 -9.85
CA ASP A 11 3.57 -14.26 -10.81
C ASP A 11 2.10 -14.24 -11.22
N THR A 12 1.49 -15.40 -11.50
CA THR A 12 0.04 -15.51 -11.78
C THR A 12 -0.80 -15.05 -10.59
N ILE A 13 -0.47 -15.46 -9.36
CA ILE A 13 -1.20 -15.06 -8.16
C ILE A 13 -1.10 -13.54 -7.95
N LEU A 14 0.08 -12.96 -8.13
CA LEU A 14 0.28 -11.51 -7.99
C LEU A 14 -0.50 -10.72 -9.05
N GLU A 15 -0.53 -11.20 -10.29
CA GLU A 15 -1.35 -10.59 -11.35
C GLU A 15 -2.86 -10.73 -11.09
N GLU A 16 -3.31 -11.83 -10.48
CA GLU A 16 -4.72 -11.98 -10.06
C GLU A 16 -5.08 -11.04 -8.91
N LEU A 17 -4.21 -10.90 -7.91
CA LEU A 17 -4.44 -10.07 -6.73
C LEU A 17 -4.34 -8.57 -7.05
N ALA A 18 -3.34 -8.17 -7.84
CA ALA A 18 -3.03 -6.79 -8.16
C ALA A 18 -2.60 -6.67 -9.64
N PRO A 19 -3.57 -6.71 -10.56
CA PRO A 19 -3.29 -6.72 -11.99
C PRO A 19 -2.43 -5.54 -12.43
N ALA A 20 -1.43 -5.78 -13.28
CA ALA A 20 -0.54 -4.74 -13.78
C ALA A 20 -1.29 -3.62 -14.53
N LYS A 21 -2.43 -3.94 -15.16
CA LYS A 21 -3.31 -2.95 -15.82
C LYS A 21 -3.90 -1.90 -14.85
N ASN A 22 -3.90 -2.18 -13.55
CA ASN A 22 -4.34 -1.25 -12.52
C ASN A 22 -3.18 -0.40 -11.98
N ALA A 23 -1.93 -0.68 -12.34
CA ALA A 23 -0.78 0.14 -11.91
C ALA A 23 -0.77 1.49 -12.61
N ASP A 24 -0.01 2.45 -12.07
CA ASP A 24 0.35 3.62 -12.86
C ASP A 24 1.19 3.20 -14.08
N PRO A 25 1.05 3.88 -15.23
CA PRO A 25 1.75 3.50 -16.46
C PRO A 25 3.29 3.42 -16.30
N TYR A 26 3.83 4.20 -15.36
CA TYR A 26 5.27 4.28 -15.06
C TYR A 26 5.68 3.42 -13.84
N ASP A 27 4.76 2.68 -13.24
CA ASP A 27 4.96 1.97 -11.97
C ASP A 27 4.46 0.51 -12.01
N LEU A 28 4.68 -0.17 -13.14
CA LEU A 28 4.29 -1.57 -13.31
C LEU A 28 4.90 -2.47 -12.21
N PRO A 29 4.14 -3.41 -11.65
CA PRO A 29 4.67 -4.38 -10.70
C PRO A 29 5.65 -5.34 -11.39
N GLY A 30 6.62 -5.85 -10.63
CA GLY A 30 7.60 -6.79 -11.19
C GLY A 30 8.89 -6.94 -10.39
N TYR A 31 9.72 -7.89 -10.83
CA TYR A 31 11.05 -8.11 -10.27
C TYR A 31 11.97 -6.93 -10.62
N GLN A 32 12.49 -6.26 -9.61
CA GLN A 32 13.65 -5.38 -9.74
C GLN A 32 14.96 -6.18 -9.70
N VAL A 33 14.95 -7.30 -8.96
CA VAL A 33 16.01 -8.31 -8.94
C VAL A 33 15.36 -9.69 -8.97
N ARG A 34 15.71 -10.54 -9.94
CA ARG A 34 15.23 -11.93 -9.93
C ARG A 34 16.08 -12.76 -8.96
N PRO A 35 15.48 -13.73 -8.23
CA PRO A 35 16.26 -14.73 -7.51
C PRO A 35 17.22 -15.46 -8.46
N GLU A 36 18.52 -15.39 -8.20
CA GLU A 36 19.54 -15.82 -9.15
C GLU A 36 19.49 -17.34 -9.38
N GLY A 37 19.30 -17.77 -10.64
CA GLY A 37 19.29 -19.18 -11.04
C GLY A 37 18.18 -20.02 -10.42
N ARG A 38 17.11 -19.41 -9.90
CA ARG A 38 16.02 -20.09 -9.20
C ARG A 38 14.69 -19.89 -9.91
N GLU A 39 13.98 -20.99 -10.14
CA GLU A 39 12.56 -21.00 -10.55
C GLU A 39 11.62 -21.22 -9.35
N LYS A 40 12.18 -21.55 -8.18
CA LYS A 40 11.45 -21.86 -6.96
C LYS A 40 12.12 -21.22 -5.75
N VAL A 41 11.31 -20.81 -4.78
CA VAL A 41 11.74 -20.28 -3.48
C VAL A 41 10.97 -20.98 -2.36
N GLU A 42 11.58 -21.13 -1.20
CA GLU A 42 10.97 -21.67 0.02
C GLU A 42 10.40 -20.54 0.88
N LYS A 43 11.05 -19.38 0.93
CA LYS A 43 10.67 -18.29 1.84
C LYS A 43 10.57 -16.93 1.15
N ILE A 44 9.37 -16.36 1.20
CA ILE A 44 9.06 -14.99 0.76
C ILE A 44 8.94 -14.08 2.00
N GLY A 45 9.55 -12.90 1.93
CA GLY A 45 9.35 -11.81 2.87
C GLY A 45 8.52 -10.69 2.24
N VAL A 46 7.84 -9.90 3.08
CA VAL A 46 7.13 -8.68 2.64
C VAL A 46 7.62 -7.49 3.46
N CYS A 47 7.69 -6.31 2.84
CA CYS A 47 7.99 -5.06 3.52
C CYS A 47 7.34 -3.86 2.82
N VAL A 48 7.19 -2.74 3.53
CA VAL A 48 6.83 -1.47 2.89
C VAL A 48 8.05 -0.94 2.14
N ASP A 49 9.11 -0.61 2.88
CA ASP A 49 10.35 -0.06 2.35
C ASP A 49 11.47 -1.10 2.27
N PRO A 50 12.11 -1.29 1.10
CA PRO A 50 13.30 -2.12 0.96
C PRO A 50 14.57 -1.37 1.44
N THR A 51 14.55 -0.85 2.67
CA THR A 51 15.73 -0.23 3.28
C THR A 51 16.86 -1.24 3.46
N GLU A 52 18.11 -0.78 3.57
CA GLU A 52 19.25 -1.64 3.91
C GLU A 52 18.97 -2.48 5.16
N HIS A 53 18.38 -1.88 6.21
CA HIS A 53 18.02 -2.60 7.43
C HIS A 53 17.07 -3.77 7.15
N ASN A 54 16.00 -3.53 6.38
CA ASN A 54 14.97 -4.54 6.07
C ASN A 54 15.52 -5.64 5.17
N ILE A 55 16.34 -5.30 4.17
CA ILE A 55 17.00 -6.26 3.28
C ILE A 55 17.95 -7.16 4.08
N LEU A 56 18.84 -6.56 4.89
CA LEU A 56 19.78 -7.33 5.71
C LEU A 56 19.04 -8.22 6.74
N ALA A 57 17.92 -7.73 7.30
CA ALA A 57 17.09 -8.52 8.21
C ALA A 57 16.41 -9.71 7.51
N ALA A 58 15.91 -9.51 6.28
CA ALA A 58 15.33 -10.57 5.46
C ALA A 58 16.38 -11.62 5.09
N ALA A 59 17.57 -11.19 4.65
CA ALA A 59 18.69 -12.06 4.33
C ALA A 59 19.12 -12.93 5.54
N ARG A 60 19.22 -12.34 6.74
CA ARG A 60 19.52 -13.09 7.98
C ARG A 60 18.46 -14.13 8.32
N LYS A 61 17.20 -13.92 7.93
CA LYS A 61 16.08 -14.85 8.14
C LYS A 61 15.96 -15.91 7.03
N GLY A 62 16.87 -15.91 6.06
CA GLY A 62 16.87 -16.82 4.92
C GLY A 62 15.72 -16.57 3.94
N VAL A 63 15.26 -15.32 3.82
CA VAL A 63 14.33 -14.93 2.76
C VAL A 63 15.05 -15.06 1.41
N GLU A 64 14.36 -15.58 0.40
CA GLU A 64 14.90 -15.77 -0.95
C GLU A 64 14.23 -14.85 -1.98
N LEU A 65 13.05 -14.33 -1.66
CA LEU A 65 12.36 -13.29 -2.41
C LEU A 65 11.73 -12.30 -1.45
N LEU A 66 12.09 -11.02 -1.56
CA LEU A 66 11.45 -9.93 -0.81
C LEU A 66 10.45 -9.21 -1.73
N ILE A 67 9.18 -9.15 -1.34
CA ILE A 67 8.18 -8.30 -1.99
C ILE A 67 8.15 -6.97 -1.23
N SER A 68 8.40 -5.86 -1.92
CA SER A 68 8.33 -4.51 -1.34
C SER A 68 7.16 -3.72 -1.90
N HIS A 69 6.56 -2.86 -1.07
CA HIS A 69 5.58 -1.89 -1.54
C HIS A 69 6.26 -0.78 -2.32
N HIS A 70 7.24 -0.11 -1.73
CA HIS A 70 8.00 0.95 -2.40
C HIS A 70 9.12 0.38 -3.29
N PRO A 71 9.48 1.10 -4.37
CA PRO A 71 10.56 0.69 -5.26
C PRO A 71 11.92 0.73 -4.55
N TRP A 72 12.74 -0.29 -4.80
CA TRP A 72 14.12 -0.36 -4.36
C TRP A 72 15.03 0.55 -5.18
N GLN A 73 15.99 1.22 -4.53
CA GLN A 73 16.89 2.22 -5.12
C GLN A 73 18.37 1.81 -5.09
N GLY A 74 18.67 0.56 -4.72
CA GLY A 74 20.03 0.00 -4.72
C GLY A 74 20.61 -0.29 -3.34
N GLU A 75 19.83 -0.07 -2.27
CA GLU A 75 20.21 -0.38 -0.89
C GLU A 75 20.66 -1.83 -0.75
N ALA A 76 21.81 -2.07 -0.09
CA ALA A 76 22.32 -3.42 0.16
C ALA A 76 22.41 -4.35 -1.07
N ALA A 77 22.62 -3.81 -2.29
CA ALA A 77 22.69 -4.59 -3.53
C ALA A 77 23.69 -5.76 -3.46
N GLY A 78 24.84 -5.55 -2.81
CA GLY A 78 25.85 -6.59 -2.61
C GLY A 78 25.34 -7.79 -1.80
N GLU A 79 24.47 -7.57 -0.81
CA GLU A 79 23.87 -8.65 -0.02
C GLU A 79 22.86 -9.44 -0.86
N LEU A 80 22.00 -8.74 -1.62
CA LEU A 80 21.06 -9.38 -2.54
C LEU A 80 21.78 -10.32 -3.52
N THR A 81 22.85 -9.83 -4.14
CA THR A 81 23.69 -10.64 -5.04
C THR A 81 24.35 -11.80 -4.29
N THR A 82 25.01 -11.54 -3.16
CA THR A 82 25.73 -12.58 -2.41
C THR A 82 24.81 -13.71 -1.93
N LYS A 83 23.54 -13.41 -1.65
CA LYS A 83 22.52 -14.38 -1.21
C LYS A 83 21.69 -14.98 -2.34
N GLY A 84 21.83 -14.45 -3.57
CA GLY A 84 20.93 -14.76 -4.69
C GLY A 84 19.47 -14.44 -4.36
N MET A 85 19.22 -13.42 -3.52
CA MET A 85 17.88 -13.03 -3.07
C MET A 85 17.23 -12.11 -4.10
N GLY A 86 15.97 -12.41 -4.45
CA GLY A 86 15.18 -11.57 -5.35
C GLY A 86 14.48 -10.43 -4.62
N LEU A 87 14.08 -9.43 -5.39
CA LEU A 87 13.27 -8.30 -4.94
C LEU A 87 12.19 -8.01 -5.98
N TYR A 88 10.93 -8.05 -5.55
CA TYR A 88 9.75 -7.78 -6.37
C TYR A 88 9.02 -6.54 -5.84
N LYS A 89 8.74 -5.57 -6.71
CA LYS A 89 7.99 -4.36 -6.38
C LYS A 89 6.51 -4.56 -6.67
N LEU A 90 5.66 -4.27 -5.69
CA LEU A 90 4.21 -4.26 -5.82
C LEU A 90 3.62 -2.99 -5.17
N HIS A 91 3.60 -1.91 -5.96
CA HIS A 91 3.31 -0.55 -5.49
C HIS A 91 1.89 -0.08 -5.87
N SER A 92 1.74 0.78 -6.88
CA SER A 92 0.44 1.36 -7.28
C SER A 92 -0.64 0.33 -7.61
N ALA A 93 -0.26 -0.81 -8.22
CA ALA A 93 -1.20 -1.91 -8.46
C ALA A 93 -1.84 -2.42 -7.15
N TRP A 94 -1.07 -2.48 -6.06
CA TRP A 94 -1.58 -2.87 -4.74
C TRP A 94 -2.40 -1.77 -4.07
N ASN A 95 -2.12 -0.49 -4.33
CA ASN A 95 -3.00 0.59 -3.85
C ASN A 95 -4.42 0.44 -4.40
N ARG A 96 -4.55 0.00 -5.66
CA ARG A 96 -5.83 -0.17 -6.38
C ARG A 96 -6.39 -1.59 -6.34
N ALA A 97 -5.74 -2.53 -5.66
CA ALA A 97 -6.19 -3.91 -5.57
C ALA A 97 -7.47 -4.04 -4.71
N PRO A 98 -8.37 -5.01 -4.98
CA PRO A 98 -9.57 -5.27 -4.18
C PRO A 98 -9.31 -5.64 -2.70
N GLU A 99 -8.08 -6.05 -2.41
CA GLU A 99 -7.55 -6.34 -1.06
C GLU A 99 -6.34 -5.44 -0.71
N GLY A 100 -6.19 -4.36 -1.46
CA GLY A 100 -5.10 -3.40 -1.38
C GLY A 100 -5.12 -2.47 -0.18
N ASN A 101 -4.19 -1.53 -0.15
CA ASN A 101 -4.01 -0.59 0.96
C ASN A 101 -5.27 0.27 1.22
N ASN A 102 -5.81 0.92 0.18
CA ASN A 102 -6.91 1.86 0.32
C ASN A 102 -8.18 1.21 0.85
N ILE A 103 -8.57 0.08 0.24
CA ILE A 103 -9.78 -0.65 0.61
C ILE A 103 -9.63 -1.32 1.98
N THR A 104 -8.43 -1.78 2.33
CA THR A 104 -8.14 -2.34 3.65
C THR A 104 -8.30 -1.28 4.74
N LEU A 105 -7.73 -0.08 4.54
CA LEU A 105 -7.89 1.01 5.51
C LEU A 105 -9.37 1.43 5.65
N ALA A 106 -10.09 1.56 4.55
CA ALA A 106 -11.52 1.90 4.57
C ALA A 106 -12.36 0.85 5.34
N ARG A 107 -12.07 -0.45 5.15
CA ARG A 107 -12.71 -1.55 5.89
C ARG A 107 -12.35 -1.53 7.37
N LEU A 108 -11.09 -1.30 7.73
CA LEU A 108 -10.65 -1.22 9.13
C LEU A 108 -11.34 -0.06 9.87
N LEU A 109 -11.58 1.06 9.17
CA LEU A 109 -12.32 2.21 9.67
C LEU A 109 -13.84 1.98 9.73
N ASN A 110 -14.32 0.80 9.33
CA ASN A 110 -15.73 0.43 9.31
C ASN A 110 -16.60 1.40 8.49
N LEU A 111 -16.05 1.94 7.39
CA LEU A 111 -16.82 2.75 6.44
C LEU A 111 -17.80 1.84 5.66
N SER A 112 -19.03 2.30 5.45
CA SER A 112 -20.03 1.59 4.65
C SER A 112 -20.02 2.03 3.18
N ASP A 113 -20.73 1.29 2.32
CA ASP A 113 -20.99 1.66 0.92
C ASP A 113 -19.71 2.03 0.14
N LEU A 114 -18.70 1.16 0.26
CA LEU A 114 -17.37 1.40 -0.31
C LEU A 114 -17.41 1.44 -1.84
N GLU A 115 -16.85 2.51 -2.41
CA GLU A 115 -16.74 2.72 -3.87
C GLU A 115 -15.28 3.00 -4.23
N THR A 116 -14.71 2.22 -5.16
CA THR A 116 -13.33 2.40 -5.64
C THR A 116 -13.32 3.19 -6.94
N ALA A 117 -12.56 4.28 -7.03
CA ALA A 117 -12.37 5.06 -8.25
C ALA A 117 -10.91 5.52 -8.39
N GLY A 118 -10.16 4.93 -9.33
CA GLY A 118 -8.73 5.24 -9.48
C GLY A 118 -7.94 4.91 -8.20
N ASP A 119 -7.28 5.92 -7.62
CA ASP A 119 -6.51 5.82 -6.37
C ASP A 119 -7.30 6.05 -5.09
N VAL A 120 -8.59 6.36 -5.18
CA VAL A 120 -9.41 6.68 -4.02
C VAL A 120 -10.43 5.59 -3.74
N VAL A 121 -10.63 5.31 -2.45
CA VAL A 121 -11.79 4.59 -1.96
C VAL A 121 -12.69 5.58 -1.23
N PHE A 122 -13.92 5.75 -1.71
CA PHE A 122 -14.95 6.46 -0.99
C PHE A 122 -15.68 5.51 -0.05
N GLY A 123 -16.10 6.03 1.09
CA GLY A 123 -16.94 5.30 2.04
C GLY A 123 -17.80 6.24 2.85
N MET A 124 -18.88 5.71 3.40
CA MET A 124 -19.85 6.44 4.21
C MET A 124 -19.63 6.18 5.70
N THR A 125 -19.95 7.16 6.52
CA THR A 125 -19.91 7.07 7.99
C THR A 125 -20.91 8.04 8.60
N ASP A 126 -21.27 7.86 9.86
CA ASP A 126 -22.07 8.77 10.67
C ASP A 126 -21.27 9.29 11.89
N LEU A 127 -19.95 9.18 11.86
CA LEU A 127 -19.06 9.71 12.88
C LEU A 127 -18.87 11.22 12.73
N SER A 128 -18.62 11.91 13.84
CA SER A 128 -17.98 13.23 13.83
C SER A 128 -16.52 13.13 13.37
N LEU A 129 -15.94 14.25 12.91
CA LEU A 129 -14.51 14.28 12.54
C LEU A 129 -13.62 13.81 13.70
N LYS A 130 -13.94 14.22 14.93
CA LYS A 130 -13.21 13.78 16.13
C LYS A 130 -13.24 12.27 16.33
N GLU A 131 -14.41 11.65 16.18
CA GLU A 131 -14.55 10.20 16.35
C GLU A 131 -13.82 9.43 15.26
N LEU A 132 -13.91 9.89 14.01
CA LEU A 132 -13.17 9.31 12.90
C LEU A 132 -11.65 9.38 13.13
N LEU A 133 -11.13 10.52 13.59
CA LEU A 133 -9.72 10.67 13.95
C LEU A 133 -9.29 9.72 15.08
N ILE A 134 -10.14 9.53 16.10
CA ILE A 134 -9.88 8.56 17.19
C ILE A 134 -9.82 7.13 16.64
N CYS A 135 -10.70 6.76 15.69
CA CYS A 135 -10.63 5.47 15.01
C CYS A 135 -9.31 5.32 14.26
N CYS A 136 -8.90 6.33 13.48
CA CYS A 136 -7.62 6.33 12.79
C CYS A 136 -6.44 6.15 13.76
N GLN A 137 -6.41 6.87 14.88
CA GLN A 137 -5.34 6.75 15.89
C GLN A 137 -5.23 5.33 16.45
N ARG A 138 -6.38 4.69 16.72
CA ARG A 138 -6.43 3.33 17.26
C ARG A 138 -5.99 2.28 16.23
N ILE A 139 -6.45 2.40 15.00
CA ILE A 139 -6.14 1.43 13.93
C ILE A 139 -4.69 1.54 13.48
N LEU A 140 -4.17 2.77 13.38
CA LEU A 140 -2.81 3.03 12.91
C LEU A 140 -1.77 3.04 14.04
N GLU A 141 -2.22 2.90 15.29
CA GLU A 141 -1.37 2.95 16.49
C GLU A 141 -0.52 4.23 16.58
N VAL A 142 -1.10 5.38 16.18
CA VAL A 142 -0.43 6.69 16.19
C VAL A 142 -0.98 7.61 17.28
N ASN A 143 -0.09 8.37 17.91
CA ASN A 143 -0.45 9.31 18.97
C ASN A 143 -1.07 10.62 18.46
N VAL A 144 -0.66 11.07 17.27
CA VAL A 144 -1.04 12.37 16.72
C VAL A 144 -1.44 12.19 15.26
N ILE A 145 -2.57 12.78 14.88
CA ILE A 145 -3.01 12.90 13.49
C ILE A 145 -3.23 14.38 13.21
N PRO A 146 -2.42 15.00 12.34
CA PRO A 146 -2.68 16.33 11.82
C PRO A 146 -4.03 16.37 11.11
N TYR A 147 -4.81 17.43 11.34
CA TYR A 147 -6.12 17.60 10.70
C TYR A 147 -6.40 19.08 10.44
N SER A 148 -7.35 19.33 9.53
CA SER A 148 -7.93 20.65 9.29
C SER A 148 -9.45 20.50 9.21
N GLY A 149 -10.19 21.39 9.88
CA GLY A 149 -11.65 21.37 9.95
C GLY A 149 -12.22 21.42 11.37
N ASP A 150 -13.54 21.46 11.47
CA ASP A 150 -14.27 21.45 12.74
C ASP A 150 -14.38 20.01 13.27
N LEU A 151 -13.86 19.77 14.47
CA LEU A 151 -13.91 18.47 15.14
C LEU A 151 -15.34 17.98 15.42
N ASN A 152 -16.31 18.89 15.52
CA ASN A 152 -17.71 18.56 15.77
C ASN A 152 -18.52 18.38 14.48
N ALA A 153 -17.90 18.59 13.30
CA ALA A 153 -18.57 18.39 12.04
C ALA A 153 -18.99 16.93 11.88
N GLN A 154 -20.25 16.73 11.49
CA GLN A 154 -20.79 15.44 11.09
C GLN A 154 -20.18 15.04 9.75
N ILE A 155 -19.56 13.86 9.68
CA ILE A 155 -19.03 13.32 8.44
C ILE A 155 -20.07 12.38 7.85
N THR A 156 -20.27 12.44 6.53
CA THR A 156 -21.15 11.51 5.81
C THR A 156 -20.41 10.74 4.74
N ARG A 157 -19.45 11.37 4.06
CA ARG A 157 -18.64 10.74 3.00
C ARG A 157 -17.15 11.05 3.16
N VAL A 158 -16.34 9.99 3.16
CA VAL A 158 -14.89 10.01 3.35
C VAL A 158 -14.21 9.52 2.07
N ALA A 159 -13.15 10.21 1.64
CA ALA A 159 -12.22 9.75 0.61
C ALA A 159 -10.96 9.21 1.30
N VAL A 160 -10.54 7.99 0.97
CA VAL A 160 -9.35 7.33 1.53
C VAL A 160 -8.31 7.16 0.42
N VAL A 161 -7.13 7.74 0.65
CA VAL A 161 -5.95 7.58 -0.20
C VAL A 161 -4.75 7.33 0.70
N ALA A 162 -4.26 6.10 0.74
CA ALA A 162 -3.05 5.73 1.46
C ALA A 162 -1.81 6.30 0.76
N GLY A 163 -0.83 6.75 1.55
CA GLY A 163 0.36 7.41 1.04
C GLY A 163 0.14 8.90 0.80
N THR A 164 0.81 9.44 -0.22
CA THR A 164 1.10 10.88 -0.35
C THR A 164 -0.04 11.71 -0.97
N GLY A 165 -1.29 11.44 -0.62
CA GLY A 165 -2.46 12.08 -1.25
C GLY A 165 -2.62 13.57 -0.94
N PHE A 166 -1.84 14.14 -0.01
CA PHE A 166 -1.79 15.59 0.21
C PHE A 166 -0.65 16.30 -0.53
N PHE A 167 0.15 15.59 -1.34
CA PHE A 167 1.11 16.26 -2.22
C PHE A 167 0.38 17.21 -3.20
N PRO A 168 1.01 18.34 -3.59
CA PRO A 168 0.36 19.37 -4.43
C PRO A 168 -0.21 18.85 -5.76
N VAL A 169 0.37 17.77 -6.31
CA VAL A 169 -0.10 17.14 -7.55
C VAL A 169 -1.52 16.56 -7.43
N TYR A 170 -1.95 16.19 -6.22
CA TYR A 170 -3.29 15.66 -5.98
C TYR A 170 -4.32 16.73 -5.66
N LYS A 171 -3.92 18.02 -5.57
CA LYS A 171 -4.78 19.12 -5.14
C LYS A 171 -6.12 19.19 -5.87
N GLU A 172 -6.06 19.17 -7.19
CA GLU A 172 -7.27 19.23 -8.03
C GLU A 172 -8.20 18.04 -7.75
N ALA A 173 -7.65 16.85 -7.51
CA ALA A 173 -8.45 15.65 -7.25
C ALA A 173 -9.26 15.76 -5.95
N TRP A 174 -8.66 16.17 -4.83
CA TRP A 174 -9.44 16.31 -3.59
C TRP A 174 -10.36 17.54 -3.59
N GLU A 175 -10.04 18.61 -4.32
CA GLU A 175 -11.00 19.71 -4.57
C GLU A 175 -12.25 19.21 -5.31
N GLU A 176 -12.08 18.37 -6.33
CA GLU A 176 -13.19 17.74 -7.06
C GLU A 176 -14.02 16.81 -6.15
N TRP A 177 -13.36 16.00 -5.31
CA TRP A 177 -14.06 15.11 -4.38
C TRP A 177 -14.90 15.90 -3.38
N LEU A 178 -14.34 16.97 -2.82
CA LEU A 178 -15.05 17.86 -1.90
C LEU A 178 -16.23 18.55 -2.60
N ALA A 179 -16.05 19.03 -3.84
CA ALA A 179 -17.13 19.61 -4.64
C ALA A 179 -18.24 18.58 -4.97
N ALA A 180 -17.88 17.30 -5.09
CA ALA A 180 -18.81 16.18 -5.27
C ALA A 180 -19.46 15.67 -3.96
N GLY A 181 -19.33 16.41 -2.85
CA GLY A 181 -19.99 16.11 -1.59
C GLY A 181 -19.21 15.18 -0.65
N CYS A 182 -17.94 14.89 -0.93
CA CYS A 182 -17.04 14.36 0.09
C CYS A 182 -16.82 15.43 1.17
N ASN A 183 -16.74 15.05 2.44
CA ASN A 183 -16.54 16.02 3.53
C ASN A 183 -15.19 15.86 4.24
N VAL A 184 -14.53 14.71 4.06
CA VAL A 184 -13.21 14.42 4.64
C VAL A 184 -12.36 13.63 3.66
N VAL A 185 -11.11 14.04 3.51
CA VAL A 185 -10.08 13.28 2.80
C VAL A 185 -9.10 12.75 3.85
N LEU A 186 -8.89 11.44 3.88
CA LEU A 186 -7.92 10.76 4.73
C LEU A 186 -6.71 10.37 3.88
N SER A 187 -5.57 10.98 4.18
CA SER A 187 -4.29 10.70 3.52
C SER A 187 -3.10 11.13 4.40
N SER A 188 -1.88 11.03 3.88
CA SER A 188 -0.66 11.51 4.53
C SER A 188 0.11 12.53 3.67
N GLU A 189 1.22 13.02 4.21
CA GLU A 189 2.05 14.10 3.66
C GLU A 189 1.39 15.49 3.64
N LEU A 190 0.71 15.82 4.75
CA LEU A 190 0.08 17.13 5.00
C LEU A 190 1.11 18.23 5.28
#